data_AF-A0A920U9I7-F1
#
_entry.id   AF-A0A920U9I7-F1
#
_cell.length_a   1.000
_cell.length_b   1.000
_cell.length_c   1.000
_cell.angle_alpha   90.00
_cell.angle_beta   90.00
_cell.angle_gamma   90.00
#
_symmetry.space_group_name_H-M   'P 1'
#
loop_
_entity.id
_entity.type
_entity.pdbx_description
1 polymer ?
#
loop_
_entity_poly.entity_id
_entity_poly.type
_entity_poly.pdbx_seq_one_letter_code
_entity_poly.pdbx_strand_id
1 'polypeptide(L)'
;MPGPETQPLFDEARRLGVGFHLGYAELTPDGHRYNTAILVERDGSVVGRYRKVHLPGHEDHEPWRAFQHLERYYFEPGDGVPGARRFRWGGGHGDLQ
;
A
#
# COMPACT_ATOMS: atom_id res chain seq x y z
N MET A 1 9.53 0.45 9.89
CA MET A 1 10.16 1.18 8.76
C MET A 1 10.62 2.54 9.27
N PRO A 2 11.92 2.85 9.17
CA PRO A 2 12.99 1.93 8.79
C PRO A 2 13.13 0.76 9.78
N GLY A 3 13.98 -0.21 9.41
CA GLY A 3 14.42 -1.34 10.23
C GLY A 3 15.82 -1.75 9.76
N PRO A 4 16.49 -2.72 10.42
CA PRO A 4 17.92 -3.02 10.16
C PRO A 4 18.26 -3.21 8.68
N GLU A 5 17.45 -3.96 7.95
CA GLU A 5 17.66 -4.26 6.51
C GLU A 5 17.43 -3.06 5.58
N THR A 6 16.70 -2.04 6.05
CA THR A 6 16.37 -0.84 5.25
C THR A 6 17.16 0.38 5.69
N GLN A 7 17.85 0.31 6.83
CA GLN A 7 18.66 1.41 7.35
C GLN A 7 19.75 1.87 6.36
N PRO A 8 20.48 0.97 5.64
CA PRO A 8 21.48 1.41 4.68
C PRO A 8 20.92 2.30 3.55
N LEU A 9 19.68 2.06 3.13
CA LEU A 9 19.01 2.90 2.12
C LEU A 9 18.74 4.32 2.67
N PHE A 10 18.27 4.43 3.92
CA PHE A 10 18.01 5.71 4.57
C PHE A 10 19.29 6.49 4.84
N ASP A 11 20.33 5.80 5.30
CA ASP A 11 21.63 6.41 5.59
C ASP A 11 22.27 6.94 4.31
N GLU A 12 22.23 6.18 3.22
CA GLU A 12 22.79 6.58 1.93
C GLU A 12 22.00 7.74 1.31
N ALA A 13 20.67 7.69 1.38
CA ALA A 13 19.79 8.78 0.95
C ALA A 13 20.12 10.09 1.70
N ARG A 14 20.29 10.01 3.03
CA ARG A 14 20.69 11.16 3.86
C ARG A 14 22.08 11.66 3.51
N ARG A 15 23.04 10.76 3.31
CA ARG A 15 24.44 11.09 2.95
C ARG A 15 24.51 11.83 1.62
N LEU A 16 23.68 11.44 0.65
CA LEU A 16 23.60 12.05 -0.67
C LEU A 16 22.67 13.26 -0.74
N GLY A 17 21.84 13.48 0.28
CA GLY A 17 20.82 14.53 0.27
C GLY A 17 19.73 14.27 -0.77
N VAL A 18 19.29 13.03 -0.93
CA VAL A 18 18.29 12.60 -1.93
C VAL A 18 17.06 12.04 -1.22
N GLY A 19 15.87 12.58 -1.52
CA GLY A 19 14.60 12.02 -1.07
C GLY A 19 14.14 10.87 -1.97
N PHE A 20 13.25 10.02 -1.48
CA PHE A 20 12.74 8.87 -2.24
C PHE A 20 11.33 8.47 -1.84
N HIS A 21 10.68 7.69 -2.71
CA HIS A 21 9.37 7.08 -2.48
C HIS A 21 9.52 5.56 -2.47
N LEU A 22 9.18 4.90 -1.37
CA LEU A 22 9.38 3.46 -1.18
C LEU A 22 8.07 2.74 -0.84
N GLY A 23 7.71 1.76 -1.67
CA GLY A 23 6.60 0.83 -1.42
C GLY A 23 7.07 -0.42 -0.64
N TYR A 24 6.27 -0.88 0.31
CA TYR A 24 6.52 -2.09 1.10
C TYR A 24 5.21 -2.70 1.64
N ALA A 25 5.25 -4.00 1.97
CA ALA A 25 4.18 -4.65 2.71
C ALA A 25 4.32 -4.29 4.21
N GLU A 26 3.36 -3.55 4.73
CA GLU A 26 3.33 -3.14 6.14
C GLU A 26 2.53 -4.15 6.96
N LEU A 27 3.14 -4.66 8.03
CA LEU A 27 2.46 -5.33 9.12
C LEU A 27 2.53 -4.41 10.34
N THR A 28 1.38 -3.98 10.85
CA THR A 28 1.31 -3.08 12.00
C THR A 28 1.43 -3.85 13.32
N PRO A 29 1.77 -3.20 14.44
CA PRO A 29 1.86 -3.87 15.75
C PRO A 29 0.55 -4.52 16.22
N ASP A 30 -0.59 -3.99 15.79
CA ASP A 30 -1.94 -4.51 16.02
C ASP A 30 -2.39 -5.56 14.98
N GLY A 31 -1.50 -5.96 14.07
CA GLY A 31 -1.71 -7.12 13.18
C GLY A 31 -2.35 -6.81 11.83
N HIS A 32 -2.65 -5.54 11.54
CA HIS A 32 -3.20 -5.13 10.25
C HIS A 32 -2.16 -5.15 9.14
N ARG A 33 -2.62 -5.43 7.92
CA ARG A 33 -1.74 -5.59 6.75
C ARG A 33 -2.07 -4.58 5.67
N TYR A 34 -1.09 -3.82 5.22
CA TYR A 34 -1.30 -2.80 4.18
C TYR A 34 -0.24 -2.86 3.09
N ASN A 35 -0.66 -2.66 1.85
CA ASN A 35 0.25 -2.26 0.78
C ASN A 35 0.55 -0.77 0.98
N THR A 36 1.74 -0.46 1.49
CA THR A 36 2.10 0.87 1.98
C THR A 36 3.19 1.49 1.13
N ALA A 37 3.17 2.81 0.98
CA ALA A 37 4.29 3.57 0.50
C ALA A 37 4.62 4.74 1.43
N ILE A 38 5.89 5.08 1.54
CA ILE A 38 6.37 6.25 2.29
C ILE A 38 7.09 7.23 1.37
N LEU A 39 6.97 8.51 1.69
CA LEU A 39 7.76 9.59 1.11
C LEU A 39 8.81 10.02 2.12
N VAL A 40 10.07 10.01 1.69
CA VAL A 40 11.23 10.33 2.51
C VAL A 40 11.92 11.56 1.93
N GLU A 41 12.20 12.55 2.77
CA GLU A 41 12.91 13.77 2.39
C GLU A 41 14.42 13.56 2.30
N ARG A 42 15.12 14.57 1.77
CA ARG A 42 16.59 14.56 1.60
C ARG A 42 17.37 14.38 2.90
N ASP A 43 16.78 14.72 4.04
CA ASP A 43 17.38 14.54 5.36
C ASP A 43 17.10 13.14 5.94
N GLY A 44 16.41 12.26 5.22
CA GLY A 44 16.01 10.92 5.66
C GLY A 44 14.75 10.88 6.54
N SER A 45 14.08 12.01 6.77
CA SER A 45 12.81 12.03 7.51
C SER A 45 11.65 11.49 6.65
N VAL A 46 10.77 10.70 7.26
CA VAL A 46 9.53 10.25 6.62
C VAL A 46 8.49 11.35 6.75
N VAL A 47 8.09 11.96 5.63
CA VAL A 47 7.13 13.08 5.59
C VAL A 47 5.74 12.67 5.13
N GLY A 48 5.60 11.49 4.55
CA GLY A 48 4.32 10.96 4.09
C GLY A 48 4.25 9.45 4.21
N ARG A 49 3.06 8.95 4.52
CA ARG A 49 2.71 7.53 4.45
C ARG A 49 1.36 7.39 3.78
N TYR A 50 1.29 6.50 2.80
CA TYR A 50 0.08 6.17 2.06
C TYR A 50 -0.17 4.67 2.15
N ARG A 51 -1.38 4.28 2.51
CA ARG A 51 -1.86 2.88 2.45
C ARG A 51 -2.79 2.75 1.25
N LYS A 52 -2.53 1.76 0.40
CA LYS A 52 -3.26 1.56 -0.87
C LYS A 52 -4.75 1.43 -0.62
N VAL A 53 -5.52 2.32 -1.24
CA VAL A 53 -6.99 2.38 -1.07
C VAL A 53 -7.69 1.39 -1.99
N HIS A 54 -7.24 1.35 -3.25
CA HIS A 54 -7.85 0.51 -4.26
C HIS A 54 -7.06 -0.80 -4.36
N LEU A 55 -7.61 -1.85 -3.76
CA LEU A 55 -7.05 -3.20 -3.83
C LEU A 55 -7.64 -3.92 -5.06
N PRO A 56 -6.84 -4.14 -6.13
CA PRO A 56 -7.28 -4.91 -7.29
C PRO A 56 -7.31 -6.40 -6.99
N GLY A 57 -7.73 -7.20 -7.97
CA GLY A 57 -7.74 -8.66 -7.86
C GLY A 57 -8.90 -9.18 -7.01
N HIS A 58 -8.68 -10.28 -6.31
CA HIS A 58 -9.71 -11.09 -5.64
C HIS A 58 -9.27 -11.55 -4.25
N GLU A 59 -10.24 -11.93 -3.41
CA GLU A 59 -10.00 -12.42 -2.06
C GLU A 59 -9.89 -13.95 -2.00
N ASP A 60 -10.64 -14.66 -2.83
CA ASP A 60 -10.64 -16.12 -2.85
C ASP A 60 -9.72 -16.70 -3.92
N HIS A 61 -9.39 -17.98 -3.75
CA HIS A 61 -8.67 -18.75 -4.76
C HIS A 61 -9.56 -18.95 -5.99
N GLU A 62 -9.10 -18.49 -7.15
CA GLU A 62 -9.79 -18.64 -8.44
C GLU A 62 -8.98 -19.56 -9.37
N PRO A 63 -9.20 -20.90 -9.34
CA PRO A 63 -8.34 -21.88 -10.04
C PRO A 63 -8.30 -21.74 -11.56
N TRP A 64 -9.30 -21.06 -12.12
CA TRP A 64 -9.43 -20.84 -13.56
C TRP A 64 -8.48 -19.75 -14.08
N ARG A 65 -7.88 -18.94 -13.21
CA ARG A 65 -6.88 -17.94 -13.60
C ARG A 65 -5.50 -18.58 -13.75
N ALA A 66 -4.76 -18.14 -14.77
CA ALA A 66 -3.38 -18.58 -15.01
C ALA A 66 -2.43 -18.22 -13.85
N PHE A 67 -2.70 -17.12 -13.14
CA PHE A 67 -2.03 -16.72 -11.91
C PHE A 67 -3.01 -15.96 -11.01
N GLN A 68 -2.75 -15.98 -9.71
CA GLN A 68 -3.62 -15.35 -8.71
C GLN A 68 -3.25 -13.88 -8.51
N HIS A 69 -4.26 -13.03 -8.26
CA HIS A 69 -4.06 -11.62 -7.87
C HIS A 69 -4.72 -11.36 -6.51
N LEU A 70 -4.12 -11.91 -5.45
CA LEU A 70 -4.72 -11.99 -4.10
C LEU A 70 -4.50 -10.73 -3.23
N GLU A 71 -4.48 -9.54 -3.82
CA GLU A 71 -4.25 -8.31 -3.03
C GLU A 71 -5.34 -8.06 -1.99
N ARG A 72 -6.61 -8.41 -2.29
CA ARG A 72 -7.73 -8.28 -1.33
C ARG A 72 -7.71 -9.32 -0.22
N TYR A 73 -7.00 -10.42 -0.42
CA TYR A 73 -6.80 -11.43 0.61
C TYR A 73 -5.70 -11.02 1.59
N TYR A 74 -4.60 -10.45 1.08
CA TYR A 74 -3.41 -10.17 1.90
C TYR A 74 -3.40 -8.80 2.56
N PHE A 75 -4.12 -7.83 2.02
CA PHE A 75 -4.08 -6.45 2.46
C PHE A 75 -5.46 -5.89 2.73
N GLU A 76 -5.49 -4.94 3.66
CA GLU A 76 -6.64 -4.12 3.99
C GLU A 76 -6.58 -2.80 3.21
N PRO A 77 -7.73 -2.26 2.77
CA PRO A 77 -7.77 -0.94 2.15
C PRO A 77 -7.32 0.13 3.14
N GLY A 78 -6.43 1.03 2.71
CA GLY A 78 -6.08 2.21 3.50
C GLY A 78 -7.23 3.22 3.64
N ASP A 79 -7.11 4.11 4.62
CA ASP A 79 -8.10 5.16 4.94
C ASP A 79 -8.16 6.31 3.90
N GLY A 80 -7.29 6.26 2.89
CA GLY A 80 -7.16 7.28 1.87
C GLY A 80 -6.35 8.49 2.29
N VAL A 81 -6.29 9.47 1.40
CA VAL A 81 -5.67 10.77 1.69
C VAL A 81 -6.75 11.65 2.30
N PRO A 82 -6.51 12.36 3.42
CA PRO A 82 -7.48 13.29 3.97
C PRO A 82 -8.02 14.25 2.89
N GLY A 83 -9.33 14.27 2.68
CA GLY A 83 -10.00 15.08 1.65
C GLY A 83 -10.23 14.39 0.29
N ALA A 84 -9.61 13.23 0.04
CA ALA A 84 -9.89 12.42 -1.14
C ALA A 84 -11.12 11.53 -0.89
N ARG A 85 -12.19 11.66 -1.71
CA ARG A 85 -13.35 10.78 -1.62
C ARG A 85 -12.98 9.37 -2.06
N ARG A 86 -13.24 8.37 -1.21
CA ARG A 86 -13.20 6.95 -1.59
C ARG A 86 -14.15 6.73 -2.77
N PHE A 87 -13.60 6.32 -3.92
CA PHE A 87 -14.41 5.93 -5.07
C PHE A 87 -15.11 4.61 -4.72
N ARG A 88 -16.44 4.64 -4.61
CA ARG A 88 -17.25 3.45 -4.37
C ARG A 88 -17.70 2.94 -5.73
N TRP A 89 -17.17 1.80 -6.18
CA TRP A 89 -17.68 1.11 -7.35
C TRP A 89 -19.09 0.58 -7.02
N GLY A 90 -20.11 1.13 -7.67
CA GLY A 90 -21.49 0.68 -7.55
C GLY A 90 -21.72 -0.56 -8.40
N GLY A 91 -21.70 -1.74 -7.78
CA GLY A 91 -22.28 -2.95 -8.35
C GLY A 91 -23.80 -2.93 -8.18
N GLY A 92 -24.50 -2.22 -9.06
CA GLY A 92 -25.94 -2.40 -9.21
C GLY A 92 -26.19 -3.60 -10.10
N HIS A 93 -26.63 -4.72 -9.52
CA HIS A 93 -27.36 -5.73 -10.27
C HIS A 93 -28.66 -5.08 -10.77
N GLY A 94 -28.67 -4.70 -12.04
CA GLY A 94 -29.90 -4.44 -12.77
C GLY A 94 -30.43 -5.77 -13.29
N ASP A 95 -31.57 -6.20 -12.77
CA ASP A 95 -32.40 -7.21 -13.39
C ASP A 95 -32.72 -6.75 -14.83
N LEU A 96 -32.32 -7.57 -15.81
CA LEU A 96 -32.85 -7.52 -17.16
C LEU A 96 -33.78 -8.73 -17.30
N GLN A 97 -35.06 -8.40 -17.45
CA GLN A 97 -36.21 -9.19 -17.94
C GLN A 97 -36.08 -10.72 -18.00
#